data_AF-A0A8T3T7J6-F1
#
_entry.id   AF-A0A8T3T7J6-F1
#
_cell.length_a   1.000
_cell.length_b   1.000
_cell.length_c   1.000
_cell.angle_alpha   90.00
_cell.angle_beta   90.00
_cell.angle_gamma   90.00
#
_symmetry.space_group_name_H-M   'P 1'
#
loop_
_entity.id
_entity.type
_entity.pdbx_description
1 polymer ?
#
loop_
_entity_poly.entity_id
_entity_poly.type
_entity_poly.pdbx_seq_one_letter_code
_entity_poly.pdbx_strand_id
1 'polypeptide(L)'
;MKRARLLSLIPALVATLVAAALPLPVAAADRPNQCTGATVSSPTNTWLSDTIGSATDVDWYRFSNATGRYALITLGALPADYDLFLYASSSCANAIASSHRSNRVYDEIYRYLPAGTYYVKVVGFESASGSSPYQLRFRPLAEGAQILSYTASTDSAGYLHVVGEVLNNTGDRRRWVQINASLRDSAGRSLGSGVGYAELGILAPRSRSPFEVIARRPSAYHHSSLSVTSRVTTATPVANLPITASAPYASSGRWHFGGTVRNANASTVNLTQTLVTLYDARGGVAGLGSSWTTPNRLATGARAPFDAHASSSISFNRVTYQSQASRSGCTAGHSTTAGTPQVFDGAIPGAGNRVALTFDMGGRMVPAARIMNSLVANRVCATIFPTGVMTETAEGQQVMAIIRAHPELFEMGNHTMDHCNLRDGGGGSPSTAFCPASGTTPSAAFIRQQLSDAGTIIANSTGQSARPYWRPPYGAYNSTVLNAIDDVGYTKTFMWDVDTIDWKPTSQGGPTATSMTLKVVGNAQAGSDVLMHLGGYETADALHAMIRGLRSRGYVLTTLSDMVER
;
A
#
# COMPACT_ATOMS: atom_id res chain seq x y z
N MET A 1 47.96 0.56 26.61
CA MET A 1 46.83 -0.25 27.15
C MET A 1 45.91 -0.64 25.99
N LYS A 2 45.48 -1.91 25.96
CA LYS A 2 44.93 -2.63 24.81
C LYS A 2 43.60 -2.05 24.31
N ARG A 3 43.46 -1.91 22.98
CA ARG A 3 42.21 -1.63 22.27
C ARG A 3 41.31 -2.88 22.31
N ALA A 4 40.12 -2.79 22.88
CA ALA A 4 39.07 -3.80 22.74
C ALA A 4 38.16 -3.43 21.56
N ARG A 5 38.20 -4.23 20.50
CA ARG A 5 37.18 -4.23 19.44
C ARG A 5 35.93 -4.90 20.00
N LEU A 6 34.84 -4.16 20.16
CA LEU A 6 33.51 -4.75 20.31
C LEU A 6 33.06 -5.21 18.91
N LEU A 7 33.06 -6.53 18.68
CA LEU A 7 32.27 -7.13 17.61
C LEU A 7 30.79 -6.91 17.95
N SER A 8 30.08 -6.15 17.14
CA SER A 8 28.63 -6.09 17.18
C SER A 8 28.09 -7.40 16.57
N LEU A 9 27.54 -8.25 17.43
CA LEU A 9 26.76 -9.41 17.04
C LEU A 9 25.39 -8.90 16.60
N ILE A 10 25.14 -8.96 15.29
CA ILE A 10 23.81 -8.75 14.71
C ILE A 10 22.95 -9.96 15.11
N PRO A 11 21.88 -9.80 15.89
CA PRO A 11 20.99 -10.93 16.15
C PRO A 11 20.18 -11.18 14.88
N ALA A 12 20.35 -12.36 14.30
CA ALA A 12 19.45 -12.88 13.27
C ALA A 12 18.05 -13.02 13.89
N LEU A 13 17.12 -12.16 13.45
CA LEU A 13 15.76 -12.11 13.94
C LEU A 13 14.95 -13.25 13.30
N VAL A 14 14.46 -14.16 14.12
CA VAL A 14 13.55 -15.24 13.69
C VAL A 14 12.14 -14.65 13.59
N ALA A 15 11.67 -14.41 12.36
CA ALA A 15 10.27 -14.08 12.10
C ALA A 15 9.38 -15.26 12.49
N THR A 16 8.53 -15.10 13.50
CA THR A 16 7.55 -16.12 13.90
C THR A 16 6.36 -16.04 12.95
N LEU A 17 6.35 -16.90 11.91
CA LEU A 17 5.15 -17.12 11.10
C LEU A 17 4.11 -17.84 11.97
N VAL A 18 3.06 -17.15 12.39
CA VAL A 18 1.85 -17.82 12.89
C VAL A 18 0.98 -18.10 11.67
N ALA A 19 1.26 -19.21 10.98
CA ALA A 19 0.25 -19.80 10.14
C ALA A 19 -0.84 -20.33 11.08
N ALA A 20 -2.09 -19.89 10.90
CA ALA A 20 -3.21 -20.60 11.51
C ALA A 20 -3.06 -22.07 11.09
N ALA A 21 -2.80 -22.95 12.07
CA ALA A 21 -2.64 -24.36 11.84
C ALA A 21 -3.96 -24.88 11.26
N LEU A 22 -4.01 -25.01 9.94
CA LEU A 22 -5.02 -25.80 9.28
C LEU A 22 -4.89 -27.22 9.86
N PRO A 23 -6.01 -27.91 10.16
CA PRO A 23 -5.96 -29.25 10.70
C PRO A 23 -5.04 -30.12 9.85
N LEU A 24 -4.21 -30.94 10.52
CA LEU A 24 -3.34 -31.91 9.86
C LEU A 24 -4.18 -32.69 8.85
N PRO A 25 -3.72 -32.85 7.60
CA PRO A 25 -4.46 -33.63 6.63
C PRO A 25 -4.60 -35.07 7.14
N VAL A 26 -5.83 -35.58 7.13
CA VAL A 26 -6.09 -37.00 7.32
C VAL A 26 -5.42 -37.72 6.14
N ALA A 27 -4.53 -38.68 6.42
CA ALA A 27 -4.02 -39.58 5.39
C ALA A 27 -5.23 -40.25 4.72
N ALA A 28 -5.52 -39.88 3.48
CA ALA A 28 -6.56 -40.55 2.73
C ALA A 28 -6.08 -41.96 2.37
N ALA A 29 -7.02 -42.91 2.28
CA ALA A 29 -6.78 -44.10 1.50
C ALA A 29 -6.47 -43.68 0.05
N ASP A 30 -5.49 -44.37 -0.55
CA ASP A 30 -5.04 -44.19 -1.94
C ASP A 30 -6.22 -44.03 -2.89
N ARG A 31 -6.12 -43.09 -3.84
CA ARG A 31 -7.28 -42.79 -4.70
C ARG A 31 -7.38 -43.80 -5.83
N PRO A 32 -8.59 -43.96 -6.38
CA PRO A 32 -8.78 -44.88 -7.48
C PRO A 32 -7.96 -44.46 -8.69
N ASN A 33 -7.22 -45.43 -9.23
CA ASN A 33 -6.43 -45.34 -10.46
C ASN A 33 -7.26 -45.14 -11.74
N GLN A 34 -8.60 -45.14 -11.63
CA GLN A 34 -9.52 -45.03 -12.75
C GLN A 34 -10.61 -44.00 -12.47
N CYS A 35 -10.96 -43.21 -13.50
CA CYS A 35 -12.01 -42.19 -13.42
C CYS A 35 -13.37 -42.73 -12.95
N THR A 36 -13.77 -43.93 -13.38
CA THR A 36 -15.03 -44.57 -12.99
C THR A 36 -15.11 -44.85 -11.48
N GLY A 37 -13.96 -45.04 -10.83
CA GLY A 37 -13.85 -45.24 -9.39
C GLY A 37 -13.83 -43.93 -8.59
N ALA A 38 -13.68 -42.77 -9.23
CA ALA A 38 -13.40 -41.49 -8.56
C ALA A 38 -14.31 -41.21 -7.36
N THR A 39 -13.68 -40.95 -6.21
CA THR A 39 -14.36 -40.82 -4.92
C THR A 39 -14.84 -39.39 -4.66
N VAL A 40 -15.97 -39.25 -3.95
CA VAL A 40 -16.50 -37.94 -3.56
C VAL A 40 -15.52 -37.25 -2.62
N SER A 41 -15.12 -36.05 -3.00
CA SER A 41 -14.33 -35.15 -2.17
C SER A 41 -15.27 -34.31 -1.30
N SER A 42 -15.38 -34.62 0.00
CA SER A 42 -16.13 -33.83 0.98
C SER A 42 -15.28 -33.55 2.22
N PRO A 43 -15.23 -32.30 2.73
CA PRO A 43 -15.93 -31.09 2.26
C PRO A 43 -15.17 -30.26 1.22
N THR A 44 -15.90 -29.52 0.38
CA THR A 44 -15.31 -28.50 -0.52
C THR A 44 -14.57 -27.41 0.27
N ASN A 45 -13.56 -26.80 -0.35
CA ASN A 45 -12.63 -25.82 0.24
C ASN A 45 -11.76 -26.36 1.40
N THR A 46 -11.64 -27.68 1.53
CA THR A 46 -10.70 -28.35 2.44
C THR A 46 -9.51 -28.88 1.64
N TRP A 47 -8.31 -28.82 2.22
CA TRP A 47 -7.16 -29.49 1.64
C TRP A 47 -7.26 -31.00 1.86
N LEU A 48 -7.22 -31.75 0.77
CA LEU A 48 -7.02 -33.18 0.74
C LEU A 48 -5.52 -33.47 0.63
N SER A 49 -5.09 -34.64 1.08
CA SER A 49 -3.70 -35.09 0.91
C SER A 49 -3.65 -36.53 0.47
N ASP A 50 -2.75 -36.80 -0.46
CA ASP A 50 -2.57 -38.10 -1.11
C ASP A 50 -1.16 -38.22 -1.70
N THR A 51 -0.82 -39.40 -2.21
CA THR A 51 0.51 -39.70 -2.75
C THR A 51 0.43 -40.41 -4.09
N ILE A 52 1.11 -39.87 -5.11
CA ILE A 52 1.47 -40.64 -6.30
C ILE A 52 2.66 -41.53 -5.90
N GLY A 53 2.38 -42.75 -5.45
CA GLY A 53 3.34 -43.68 -4.87
C GLY A 53 4.20 -44.44 -5.91
N SER A 54 3.79 -44.46 -7.18
CA SER A 54 4.51 -45.14 -8.26
C SER A 54 4.34 -44.45 -9.62
N ALA A 55 5.15 -44.86 -10.60
CA ALA A 55 5.12 -44.33 -11.97
C ALA A 55 3.79 -44.56 -12.72
N THR A 56 3.00 -45.54 -12.28
CA THR A 56 1.70 -45.91 -12.88
C THR A 56 0.52 -45.40 -12.06
N ASP A 57 0.80 -44.72 -10.96
CA ASP A 57 -0.21 -44.24 -10.03
C ASP A 57 -0.86 -42.95 -10.54
N VAL A 58 -2.19 -42.91 -10.45
CA VAL A 58 -3.04 -41.85 -11.01
C VAL A 58 -4.22 -41.62 -10.07
N ASP A 59 -4.25 -40.48 -9.41
CA ASP A 59 -5.31 -40.21 -8.45
C ASP A 59 -6.51 -39.54 -9.11
N TRP A 60 -7.68 -40.19 -9.02
CA TRP A 60 -8.96 -39.63 -9.48
C TRP A 60 -9.88 -39.19 -8.34
N TYR A 61 -10.32 -37.93 -8.44
CA TYR A 61 -11.23 -37.27 -7.51
C TYR A 61 -12.54 -36.91 -8.20
N ARG A 62 -13.63 -36.91 -7.44
CA ARG A 62 -14.95 -36.43 -7.86
C ARG A 62 -15.45 -35.34 -6.93
N PHE A 63 -15.92 -34.23 -7.49
CA PHE A 63 -16.61 -33.20 -6.71
C PHE A 63 -17.83 -32.68 -7.48
N SER A 64 -18.78 -32.09 -6.75
CA SER A 64 -19.96 -31.48 -7.35
C SER A 64 -19.92 -29.96 -7.19
N ASN A 65 -20.43 -29.27 -8.20
CA ASN A 65 -20.74 -27.86 -8.11
C ASN A 65 -22.26 -27.71 -8.08
N ALA A 66 -22.80 -27.24 -6.95
CA ALA A 66 -24.25 -27.17 -6.73
C ALA A 66 -24.93 -26.16 -7.67
N THR A 67 -24.24 -25.08 -8.04
CA THR A 67 -24.73 -24.09 -9.01
C THR A 67 -23.63 -23.70 -9.98
N GLY A 68 -24.00 -23.18 -11.15
CA GLY A 68 -23.03 -22.61 -12.08
C GLY A 68 -22.23 -21.47 -11.44
N ARG A 69 -20.91 -21.64 -11.30
CA ARG A 69 -20.00 -20.64 -10.72
C ARG A 69 -18.54 -20.94 -11.07
N TYR A 70 -17.67 -19.96 -10.86
CA TYR A 70 -16.23 -20.19 -10.95
C TYR A 70 -15.75 -21.10 -9.81
N ALA A 71 -14.83 -21.99 -10.12
CA ALA A 71 -14.11 -22.79 -9.15
C ALA A 71 -12.60 -22.58 -9.32
N LEU A 72 -11.87 -22.60 -8.21
CA LEU A 72 -10.42 -22.69 -8.17
C LEU A 72 -10.03 -24.06 -7.62
N ILE A 73 -9.32 -24.82 -8.44
CA ILE A 73 -8.74 -26.11 -8.07
C ILE A 73 -7.24 -25.85 -7.92
N THR A 74 -6.68 -26.19 -6.76
CA THR A 74 -5.25 -25.99 -6.48
C THR A 74 -4.61 -27.31 -6.10
N LEU A 75 -3.55 -27.67 -6.80
CA LEU A 75 -2.68 -28.80 -6.50
C LEU A 75 -1.34 -28.23 -6.01
N GLY A 76 -0.95 -28.50 -4.77
CA GLY A 76 0.22 -27.92 -4.14
C GLY A 76 0.93 -28.89 -3.21
N ALA A 77 1.94 -28.39 -2.49
CA ALA A 77 2.85 -29.17 -1.66
C ALA A 77 3.46 -30.36 -2.42
N LEU A 78 3.81 -30.12 -3.69
CA LEU A 78 4.20 -31.18 -4.61
C LEU A 78 5.55 -31.83 -4.21
N PRO A 79 5.62 -33.16 -4.04
CA PRO A 79 6.87 -33.89 -3.78
C PRO A 79 7.69 -34.14 -5.06
N ALA A 80 7.06 -34.09 -6.23
CA ALA A 80 7.65 -34.23 -7.55
C ALA A 80 6.80 -33.45 -8.58
N ASP A 81 7.14 -33.53 -9.86
CA ASP A 81 6.44 -32.81 -10.94
C ASP A 81 5.13 -33.49 -11.30
N TYR A 82 3.99 -32.91 -10.89
CA TYR A 82 2.66 -33.51 -11.01
C TYR A 82 1.73 -32.61 -11.82
N ASP A 83 0.94 -33.22 -12.69
CA ASP A 83 0.00 -32.55 -13.58
C ASP A 83 -1.44 -32.61 -13.06
N LEU A 84 -2.18 -31.52 -13.29
CA LEU A 84 -3.58 -31.38 -12.88
C LEU A 84 -4.50 -31.33 -14.11
N PHE A 85 -5.50 -32.20 -14.17
CA PHE A 85 -6.51 -32.20 -15.22
C PHE A 85 -7.94 -32.16 -14.66
N LEU A 86 -8.84 -31.50 -15.37
CA LEU A 86 -10.26 -31.37 -15.02
C LEU A 86 -11.15 -31.92 -16.14
N TYR A 87 -12.20 -32.66 -15.77
CA TYR A 87 -13.16 -33.29 -16.69
C TYR A 87 -14.61 -33.01 -16.24
N ALA A 88 -15.53 -32.93 -17.21
CA ALA A 88 -16.96 -32.66 -16.98
C ALA A 88 -17.88 -33.89 -17.07
N SER A 89 -17.33 -35.07 -17.39
CA SER A 89 -18.11 -36.29 -17.64
C SER A 89 -17.47 -37.48 -16.92
N SER A 90 -18.30 -38.43 -16.49
CA SER A 90 -17.87 -39.71 -15.90
C SER A 90 -17.14 -40.61 -16.89
N SER A 91 -17.19 -40.33 -18.19
CA SER A 91 -16.36 -41.03 -19.19
C SER A 91 -14.91 -40.56 -19.19
N CYS A 92 -14.62 -39.38 -18.64
CA CYS A 92 -13.29 -38.74 -18.64
C CYS A 92 -12.54 -38.75 -19.98
N ALA A 93 -13.26 -38.80 -21.10
CA ALA A 93 -12.67 -38.92 -22.43
C ALA A 93 -11.85 -37.69 -22.82
N ASN A 94 -12.32 -36.49 -22.48
CA ASN A 94 -11.68 -35.22 -22.84
C ASN A 94 -11.59 -34.30 -21.63
N ALA A 95 -10.38 -33.82 -21.33
CA ALA A 95 -10.16 -32.81 -20.30
C ALA A 95 -10.74 -31.47 -20.78
N ILE A 96 -11.44 -30.76 -19.89
CA ILE A 96 -11.98 -29.42 -20.16
C ILE A 96 -11.00 -28.31 -19.75
N ALA A 97 -10.01 -28.64 -18.93
CA ALA A 97 -8.90 -27.78 -18.53
C ALA A 97 -7.76 -28.62 -17.94
N SER A 98 -6.55 -28.08 -17.97
CA SER A 98 -5.38 -28.68 -17.31
C SER A 98 -4.36 -27.61 -16.91
N SER A 99 -3.42 -27.99 -16.05
CA SER A 99 -2.28 -27.19 -15.61
C SER A 99 -1.08 -28.12 -15.44
N HIS A 100 0.08 -27.70 -15.97
CA HIS A 100 1.29 -28.51 -16.15
C HIS A 100 2.55 -27.72 -15.77
N ARG A 101 2.60 -27.15 -14.57
CA ARG A 101 3.77 -26.34 -14.19
C ARG A 101 4.92 -27.27 -13.79
N SER A 102 6.05 -27.09 -14.45
CA SER A 102 7.22 -27.94 -14.22
C SER A 102 7.75 -27.87 -12.78
N ASN A 103 8.47 -28.93 -12.40
CA ASN A 103 9.03 -29.15 -11.08
C ASN A 103 7.95 -29.20 -9.98
N ARG A 104 8.29 -28.80 -8.76
CA ARG A 104 7.39 -28.83 -7.60
C ARG A 104 6.53 -27.56 -7.48
N VAL A 105 6.28 -26.85 -8.57
CA VAL A 105 5.53 -25.59 -8.56
C VAL A 105 4.05 -25.91 -8.50
N TYR A 106 3.29 -25.31 -7.58
CA TYR A 106 1.87 -25.60 -7.46
C TYR A 106 1.09 -25.34 -8.77
N ASP A 107 0.14 -26.21 -9.07
CA ASP A 107 -0.78 -26.12 -10.19
C ASP A 107 -2.12 -25.53 -9.78
N GLU A 108 -2.77 -24.83 -10.71
CA GLU A 108 -4.12 -24.31 -10.45
C GLU A 108 -4.97 -24.24 -11.72
N ILE A 109 -6.25 -24.59 -11.59
CA ILE A 109 -7.27 -24.40 -12.61
C ILE A 109 -8.33 -23.45 -12.06
N TYR A 110 -8.51 -22.31 -12.72
CA TYR A 110 -9.58 -21.36 -12.43
C TYR A 110 -10.54 -21.30 -13.62
N ARG A 111 -11.77 -21.79 -13.44
CA ARG A 111 -12.73 -21.95 -14.55
C ARG A 111 -14.17 -21.81 -14.09
N TYR A 112 -15.03 -21.26 -14.95
CA TYR A 112 -16.48 -21.33 -14.78
C TYR A 112 -16.97 -22.76 -15.01
N LEU A 113 -17.67 -23.32 -14.03
CA LEU A 113 -18.22 -24.65 -14.06
C LEU A 113 -19.74 -24.56 -13.88
N PRO A 114 -20.56 -24.95 -14.88
CA PRO A 114 -22.00 -25.16 -14.70
C PRO A 114 -22.32 -26.07 -13.50
N ALA A 115 -23.58 -26.05 -13.05
CA ALA A 115 -24.03 -27.02 -12.05
C ALA A 115 -23.82 -28.44 -12.59
N GLY A 116 -23.19 -29.31 -11.80
CA GLY A 116 -22.84 -30.65 -12.27
C GLY A 116 -21.77 -31.34 -11.44
N THR A 117 -21.38 -32.52 -11.91
CA THR A 117 -20.32 -33.35 -11.31
C THR A 117 -19.07 -33.28 -12.17
N TYR A 118 -17.93 -33.11 -11.52
CA TYR A 118 -16.62 -32.95 -12.15
C TYR A 118 -15.63 -33.94 -11.59
N TYR A 119 -14.65 -34.28 -12.42
CA TYR A 119 -13.60 -35.24 -12.11
C TYR A 119 -12.25 -34.58 -12.27
N VAL A 120 -11.34 -34.86 -11.34
CA VAL A 120 -9.99 -34.31 -11.35
C VAL A 120 -9.00 -35.45 -11.31
N LYS A 121 -8.02 -35.39 -12.21
CA LYS A 121 -6.92 -36.33 -12.29
C LYS A 121 -5.65 -35.63 -11.84
N VAL A 122 -4.92 -36.26 -10.93
CA VAL A 122 -3.54 -35.91 -10.58
C VAL A 122 -2.65 -37.06 -11.06
N VAL A 123 -1.55 -36.74 -11.72
CA VAL A 123 -0.63 -37.74 -12.27
C VAL A 123 0.79 -37.20 -12.31
N GLY A 124 1.78 -38.07 -12.18
CA GLY A 124 3.18 -37.72 -12.38
C GLY A 124 3.51 -37.33 -13.82
N PHE A 125 4.17 -36.19 -14.03
CA PHE A 125 4.81 -35.85 -15.29
C PHE A 125 6.00 -36.80 -15.52
N GLU A 126 6.11 -37.39 -16.72
CA GLU A 126 7.17 -38.36 -17.06
C GLU A 126 7.41 -39.45 -16.00
N SER A 127 6.32 -40.02 -15.47
CA SER A 127 6.36 -41.07 -14.44
C SER A 127 6.92 -40.62 -13.08
N ALA A 128 6.93 -39.32 -12.79
CA ALA A 128 7.28 -38.78 -11.48
C ALA A 128 6.39 -39.34 -10.37
N SER A 129 7.00 -39.68 -9.24
CA SER A 129 6.32 -40.16 -8.03
C SER A 129 7.06 -39.70 -6.78
N GLY A 130 6.44 -39.87 -5.61
CA GLY A 130 7.02 -39.41 -4.36
C GLY A 130 6.31 -39.96 -3.11
N SER A 131 7.09 -40.16 -2.05
CA SER A 131 6.60 -40.72 -0.78
C SER A 131 6.01 -39.68 0.18
N SER A 132 6.18 -38.39 -0.11
CA SER A 132 5.54 -37.31 0.64
C SER A 132 4.21 -36.93 -0.01
N PRO A 133 3.17 -36.60 0.76
CA PRO A 133 1.87 -36.31 0.19
C PRO A 133 1.86 -34.96 -0.53
N TYR A 134 1.20 -34.91 -1.68
CA TYR A 134 0.74 -33.66 -2.27
C TYR A 134 -0.55 -33.20 -1.60
N GLN A 135 -0.99 -31.99 -1.90
CA GLN A 135 -2.25 -31.43 -1.40
C GLN A 135 -3.15 -30.92 -2.52
N LEU A 136 -4.45 -31.25 -2.46
CA LEU A 136 -5.44 -30.85 -3.45
C LEU A 136 -6.61 -30.14 -2.78
N ARG A 137 -7.08 -29.04 -3.37
CA ARG A 137 -8.25 -28.30 -2.86
C ARG A 137 -9.17 -27.87 -3.99
N PHE A 138 -10.46 -28.16 -3.83
CA PHE A 138 -11.53 -27.66 -4.70
C PHE A 138 -12.26 -26.51 -4.02
N ARG A 139 -12.19 -25.31 -4.58
CA ARG A 139 -12.82 -24.13 -3.99
C ARG A 139 -13.81 -23.50 -4.96
N PRO A 140 -15.13 -23.74 -4.82
CA PRO A 140 -16.14 -22.95 -5.48
C PRO A 140 -16.04 -21.49 -4.99
N LEU A 141 -16.08 -20.54 -5.91
CA LEU A 141 -15.89 -19.11 -5.63
C LEU A 141 -17.21 -18.37 -5.83
N ALA A 142 -17.60 -17.57 -4.84
CA ALA A 142 -18.76 -16.69 -4.95
C ALA A 142 -18.49 -15.59 -5.98
N GLU A 143 -19.52 -15.10 -6.67
CA GLU A 143 -19.40 -13.90 -7.49
C GLU A 143 -19.12 -12.70 -6.56
N GLY A 144 -18.07 -11.92 -6.84
CA GLY A 144 -17.67 -10.80 -5.98
C GLY A 144 -16.15 -10.65 -5.85
N ALA A 145 -15.73 -9.57 -5.19
CA ALA A 145 -14.34 -9.40 -4.76
C ALA A 145 -14.11 -10.21 -3.48
N GLN A 146 -13.12 -11.11 -3.45
CA GLN A 146 -12.89 -11.99 -2.30
C GLN A 146 -11.41 -12.28 -2.06
N ILE A 147 -11.05 -12.47 -0.79
CA ILE A 147 -9.71 -12.89 -0.38
C ILE A 147 -9.50 -14.36 -0.77
N LEU A 148 -8.41 -14.65 -1.50
CA LEU A 148 -8.02 -16.00 -1.85
C LEU A 148 -7.11 -16.64 -0.80
N SER A 149 -6.18 -15.87 -0.26
CA SER A 149 -5.27 -16.30 0.79
C SER A 149 -4.69 -15.08 1.49
N TYR A 150 -4.22 -15.27 2.72
CA TYR A 150 -3.37 -14.31 3.40
C TYR A 150 -2.47 -15.03 4.40
N THR A 151 -1.37 -14.39 4.75
CA THR A 151 -0.49 -14.73 5.86
C THR A 151 -0.28 -13.51 6.74
N ALA A 152 0.03 -13.75 8.00
CA ALA A 152 0.31 -12.69 8.96
C ALA A 152 1.71 -12.89 9.55
N SER A 153 2.48 -11.82 9.62
CA SER A 153 3.83 -11.81 10.21
C SER A 153 4.03 -10.53 11.01
N THR A 154 5.01 -10.53 11.92
CA THR A 154 5.36 -9.34 12.70
C THR A 154 6.81 -8.96 12.39
N ASP A 155 7.04 -7.68 12.12
CA ASP A 155 8.38 -7.15 11.93
C ASP A 155 9.10 -6.88 13.27
N SER A 156 10.37 -6.48 13.20
CA SER A 156 11.16 -6.12 14.39
C SER A 156 10.66 -4.88 15.11
N ALA A 157 9.87 -4.04 14.45
CA ALA A 157 9.30 -2.81 15.02
C ALA A 157 7.94 -3.06 15.67
N GLY A 158 7.44 -4.30 15.67
CA GLY A 158 6.18 -4.69 16.28
C GLY A 158 4.95 -4.41 15.41
N TYR A 159 5.14 -4.15 14.11
CA TYR A 159 4.04 -4.02 13.15
C TYR A 159 3.64 -5.40 12.63
N LEU A 160 2.33 -5.64 12.63
CA LEU A 160 1.70 -6.76 11.99
C LEU A 160 1.54 -6.46 10.49
N HIS A 161 2.08 -7.33 9.66
CA HIS A 161 1.90 -7.35 8.21
C HIS A 161 0.95 -8.48 7.86
N VAL A 162 -0.25 -8.15 7.38
CA VAL A 162 -1.19 -9.12 6.81
C VAL A 162 -1.14 -8.97 5.30
N VAL A 163 -0.43 -9.91 4.65
CA VAL A 163 -0.24 -9.92 3.20
C VAL A 163 -1.11 -11.00 2.57
N GLY A 164 -1.70 -10.72 1.42
CA GLY A 164 -2.59 -11.68 0.77
C GLY A 164 -2.87 -11.35 -0.68
N GLU A 165 -3.81 -12.11 -1.25
CA GLU A 165 -4.29 -11.90 -2.61
C GLU A 165 -5.82 -11.79 -2.63
N VAL A 166 -6.32 -10.78 -3.33
CA VAL A 166 -7.74 -10.57 -3.58
C VAL A 166 -8.03 -10.85 -5.06
N LEU A 167 -9.12 -11.59 -5.31
CA LEU A 167 -9.63 -11.87 -6.65
C LEU A 167 -10.86 -10.99 -6.91
N ASN A 168 -10.87 -10.30 -8.04
CA ASN A 168 -12.09 -9.76 -8.61
C ASN A 168 -12.82 -10.87 -9.38
N ASN A 169 -13.65 -11.66 -8.70
CA ASN A 169 -14.44 -12.71 -9.33
C ASN A 169 -15.75 -12.14 -9.90
N THR A 170 -15.71 -10.96 -10.54
CA THR A 170 -16.87 -10.35 -11.18
C THR A 170 -16.67 -10.15 -12.67
N GLY A 171 -17.75 -9.89 -13.41
CA GLY A 171 -17.70 -9.47 -14.82
C GLY A 171 -17.22 -8.03 -15.03
N ASP A 172 -17.18 -7.21 -13.98
CA ASP A 172 -16.85 -5.79 -14.05
C ASP A 172 -15.45 -5.47 -13.52
N ARG A 173 -14.89 -4.33 -13.91
CA ARG A 173 -13.70 -3.79 -13.26
C ARG A 173 -14.05 -3.28 -11.87
N ARG A 174 -13.14 -3.51 -10.93
CA ARG A 174 -13.26 -3.04 -9.55
C ARG A 174 -12.13 -2.06 -9.25
N ARG A 175 -12.45 -1.01 -8.50
CA ARG A 175 -11.48 -0.08 -7.91
C ARG A 175 -11.81 0.13 -6.45
N TRP A 176 -10.92 0.83 -5.75
CA TRP A 176 -11.04 1.07 -4.32
C TRP A 176 -11.31 -0.24 -3.57
N VAL A 177 -10.52 -1.26 -3.90
CA VAL A 177 -10.62 -2.59 -3.31
C VAL A 177 -9.96 -2.52 -1.94
N GLN A 178 -10.78 -2.30 -0.91
CA GLN A 178 -10.38 -2.09 0.47
C GLN A 178 -10.43 -3.41 1.23
N ILE A 179 -9.36 -3.68 1.98
CA ILE A 179 -9.24 -4.86 2.83
C ILE A 179 -9.37 -4.35 4.26
N ASN A 180 -10.39 -4.83 4.97
CA ASN A 180 -10.58 -4.52 6.38
C ASN A 180 -10.14 -5.73 7.19
N ALA A 181 -9.17 -5.53 8.08
CA ALA A 181 -8.72 -6.54 9.01
C ALA A 181 -9.29 -6.25 10.40
N SER A 182 -9.96 -7.23 10.99
CA SER A 182 -10.24 -7.26 12.43
C SER A 182 -9.19 -8.14 13.10
N LEU A 183 -8.45 -7.56 14.04
CA LEU A 183 -7.38 -8.22 14.78
C LEU A 183 -8.00 -8.90 16.00
N ARG A 184 -7.72 -10.19 16.22
CA ARG A 184 -8.41 -10.98 17.24
C ARG A 184 -7.49 -11.75 18.17
N ASP A 185 -7.96 -11.95 19.40
CA ASP A 185 -7.35 -12.89 20.35
C ASP A 185 -7.68 -14.35 20.01
N SER A 186 -7.17 -15.29 20.80
CA SER A 186 -7.44 -16.73 20.64
C SER A 186 -8.90 -17.10 20.91
N ALA A 187 -9.63 -16.28 21.67
CA ALA A 187 -11.07 -16.45 21.95
C ALA A 187 -11.96 -15.78 20.88
N GLY A 188 -11.37 -15.16 19.85
CA GLY A 188 -12.08 -14.48 18.78
C GLY A 188 -12.58 -13.08 19.10
N ARG A 189 -12.19 -12.47 20.22
CA ARG A 189 -12.56 -11.09 20.57
C ARG A 189 -11.77 -10.09 19.73
N SER A 190 -12.39 -8.96 19.37
CA SER A 190 -11.73 -7.89 18.60
C SER A 190 -10.77 -7.10 19.49
N LEU A 191 -9.52 -7.01 19.06
CA LEU A 191 -8.43 -6.24 19.70
C LEU A 191 -8.17 -4.90 19.01
N GLY A 192 -8.75 -4.71 17.82
CA GLY A 192 -8.53 -3.55 16.98
C GLY A 192 -8.77 -3.87 15.52
N SER A 193 -8.45 -2.90 14.67
CA SER A 193 -8.62 -3.03 13.22
C SER A 193 -7.44 -2.45 12.45
N GLY A 194 -7.23 -3.00 11.26
CA GLY A 194 -6.33 -2.47 10.26
C GLY A 194 -7.10 -2.26 8.94
N VAL A 195 -6.63 -1.33 8.13
CA VAL A 195 -7.14 -1.13 6.77
C VAL A 195 -5.98 -1.15 5.79
N GLY A 196 -6.20 -1.80 4.66
CA GLY A 196 -5.29 -1.81 3.52
C GLY A 196 -6.07 -1.80 2.22
N TYR A 197 -5.34 -1.78 1.12
CA TYR A 197 -5.91 -1.76 -0.22
C TYR A 197 -5.16 -2.75 -1.10
N ALA A 198 -5.85 -3.23 -2.14
CA ALA A 198 -5.18 -3.94 -3.22
C ALA A 198 -4.05 -3.06 -3.79
N GLU A 199 -2.90 -3.68 -4.07
CA GLU A 199 -1.73 -3.00 -4.65
C GLU A 199 -2.05 -2.42 -6.03
N LEU A 200 -2.82 -3.15 -6.85
CA LEU A 200 -3.35 -2.64 -8.10
C LEU A 200 -4.54 -1.72 -7.83
N GLY A 201 -4.45 -0.47 -8.31
CA GLY A 201 -5.52 0.52 -8.13
C GLY A 201 -6.84 0.15 -8.83
N ILE A 202 -6.77 -0.62 -9.93
CA ILE A 202 -7.93 -1.12 -10.68
C ILE A 202 -7.71 -2.61 -10.99
N LEU A 203 -8.64 -3.46 -10.56
CA LEU A 203 -8.67 -4.89 -10.85
C LEU A 203 -9.59 -5.16 -12.05
N ALA A 204 -9.05 -5.74 -13.10
CA ALA A 204 -9.81 -6.24 -14.24
C ALA A 204 -10.76 -7.39 -13.83
N PRO A 205 -11.83 -7.67 -14.60
CA PRO A 205 -12.65 -8.87 -14.38
C PRO A 205 -11.77 -10.11 -14.29
N ARG A 206 -12.07 -10.99 -13.34
CA ARG A 206 -11.41 -12.29 -13.18
C ARG A 206 -9.89 -12.20 -12.91
N SER A 207 -9.40 -11.04 -12.48
CA SER A 207 -7.98 -10.80 -12.19
C SER A 207 -7.71 -10.69 -10.68
N ARG A 208 -6.43 -10.86 -10.31
CA ARG A 208 -5.96 -10.86 -8.92
C ARG A 208 -5.03 -9.69 -8.67
N SER A 209 -5.00 -9.23 -7.42
CA SER A 209 -4.01 -8.29 -6.91
C SER A 209 -3.53 -8.74 -5.54
N PRO A 210 -2.23 -8.62 -5.24
CA PRO A 210 -1.78 -8.66 -3.87
C PRO A 210 -2.35 -7.48 -3.07
N PHE A 211 -2.35 -7.61 -1.75
CA PHE A 211 -2.64 -6.53 -0.81
C PHE A 211 -1.80 -6.68 0.45
N GLU A 212 -1.63 -5.58 1.17
CA GLU A 212 -1.02 -5.56 2.49
C GLU A 212 -1.84 -4.68 3.44
N VAL A 213 -2.07 -5.19 4.64
CA VAL A 213 -2.57 -4.41 5.78
C VAL A 213 -1.46 -4.33 6.81
N ILE A 214 -1.08 -3.11 7.18
CA ILE A 214 -0.08 -2.84 8.22
C ILE A 214 -0.82 -2.25 9.44
N ALA A 215 -0.58 -2.80 10.62
CA ALA A 215 -1.10 -2.26 11.87
C ALA A 215 -0.14 -2.55 13.03
N ARG A 216 -0.19 -1.78 14.12
CA ARG A 216 0.51 -2.16 15.35
C ARG A 216 -0.05 -3.50 15.85
N ARG A 217 0.80 -4.46 16.18
CA ARG A 217 0.36 -5.76 16.69
C ARG A 217 -0.10 -5.63 18.15
N PRO A 218 -1.37 -5.92 18.48
CA PRO A 218 -1.80 -6.04 19.87
C PRO A 218 -1.09 -7.20 20.57
N SER A 219 -0.77 -7.06 21.87
CA SER A 219 -0.06 -8.10 22.64
C SER A 219 -0.78 -9.45 22.66
N ALA A 220 -2.11 -9.43 22.74
CA ALA A 220 -2.96 -10.64 22.73
C ALA A 220 -3.31 -11.16 21.33
N TYR A 221 -2.69 -10.62 20.27
CA TYR A 221 -2.99 -11.00 18.89
C TYR A 221 -2.72 -12.49 18.63
N HIS A 222 -3.73 -13.16 18.08
CA HIS A 222 -3.67 -14.55 17.64
C HIS A 222 -3.92 -14.69 16.13
N HIS A 223 -4.95 -14.04 15.61
CA HIS A 223 -5.30 -14.14 14.19
C HIS A 223 -6.05 -12.91 13.68
N SER A 224 -6.17 -12.78 12.36
CA SER A 224 -6.95 -11.74 11.70
C SER A 224 -8.18 -12.34 11.02
N SER A 225 -9.30 -11.63 10.99
CA SER A 225 -10.41 -11.90 10.07
C SER A 225 -10.48 -10.77 9.04
N LEU A 226 -10.54 -11.12 7.75
CA LEU A 226 -10.52 -10.14 6.66
C LEU A 226 -11.87 -10.05 5.95
N SER A 227 -12.23 -8.84 5.55
CA SER A 227 -13.32 -8.59 4.60
C SER A 227 -12.89 -7.64 3.49
N VAL A 228 -13.57 -7.71 2.35
CA VAL A 228 -13.27 -6.89 1.17
C VAL A 228 -14.48 -6.05 0.83
N THR A 229 -14.25 -4.77 0.57
CA THR A 229 -15.21 -3.90 -0.12
C THR A 229 -14.58 -3.37 -1.40
N SER A 230 -15.40 -3.08 -2.41
CA SER A 230 -14.93 -2.53 -3.68
C SER A 230 -16.04 -1.77 -4.40
N ARG A 231 -15.68 -0.96 -5.40
CA ARG A 231 -16.64 -0.27 -6.26
C ARG A 231 -16.47 -0.69 -7.72
N VAL A 232 -17.59 -0.82 -8.43
CA VAL A 232 -17.59 -0.96 -9.90
C VAL A 232 -16.97 0.28 -10.52
N THR A 233 -16.23 0.11 -11.61
CA THR A 233 -15.70 1.24 -12.38
C THR A 233 -15.62 0.95 -13.86
N THR A 234 -15.72 2.02 -14.65
CA THR A 234 -15.42 2.01 -16.09
C THR A 234 -13.95 2.35 -16.38
N ALA A 235 -13.22 2.87 -15.39
CA ALA A 235 -11.82 3.22 -15.54
C ALA A 235 -10.98 1.99 -15.88
N THR A 236 -10.01 2.18 -16.78
CA THR A 236 -9.10 1.12 -17.22
C THR A 236 -7.72 1.28 -16.59
N PRO A 237 -7.08 0.19 -16.14
CA PRO A 237 -5.68 0.25 -15.73
C PRO A 237 -4.81 0.65 -16.93
N VAL A 238 -3.65 1.23 -16.67
CA VAL A 238 -2.63 1.41 -17.71
C VAL A 238 -2.10 0.02 -18.08
N ALA A 239 -2.44 -0.44 -19.28
CA ALA A 239 -2.05 -1.75 -19.79
C ALA A 239 -0.69 -1.70 -20.49
N ASN A 240 -0.28 -2.81 -21.13
CA ASN A 240 0.87 -2.86 -22.05
C ASN A 240 2.19 -2.38 -21.43
N LEU A 241 2.47 -2.85 -20.22
CA LEU A 241 3.72 -2.64 -19.50
C LEU A 241 4.49 -3.96 -19.32
N PRO A 242 4.92 -4.65 -20.41
CA PRO A 242 5.54 -5.95 -20.30
C PRO A 242 6.82 -5.91 -19.44
N ILE A 243 6.95 -6.93 -18.61
CA ILE A 243 8.08 -7.12 -17.68
C ILE A 243 9.02 -8.16 -18.28
N THR A 244 10.32 -7.87 -18.22
CA THR A 244 11.38 -8.88 -18.41
C THR A 244 12.09 -9.04 -17.07
N ALA A 245 11.74 -10.10 -16.34
CA ALA A 245 12.31 -10.40 -15.02
C ALA A 245 13.62 -11.16 -15.14
N SER A 246 14.54 -10.89 -14.22
CA SER A 246 15.77 -11.67 -14.02
C SER A 246 15.54 -12.77 -12.98
N ALA A 247 16.46 -13.72 -12.88
CA ALA A 247 16.43 -14.72 -11.82
C ALA A 247 16.52 -14.03 -10.44
N PRO A 248 15.61 -14.34 -9.49
CA PRO A 248 15.70 -13.83 -8.14
C PRO A 248 16.98 -14.31 -7.44
N TYR A 249 17.55 -13.47 -6.59
CA TYR A 249 18.71 -13.85 -5.76
C TYR A 249 18.60 -13.24 -4.36
N ALA A 250 19.24 -13.87 -3.37
CA ALA A 250 19.29 -13.36 -2.00
C ALA A 250 20.63 -12.66 -1.74
N SER A 251 20.60 -11.47 -1.15
CA SER A 251 21.78 -10.72 -0.74
C SER A 251 21.45 -9.84 0.47
N SER A 252 22.39 -9.70 1.41
CA SER A 252 22.25 -8.81 2.57
C SER A 252 20.92 -8.96 3.34
N GLY A 253 20.46 -10.20 3.51
CA GLY A 253 19.21 -10.49 4.24
C GLY A 253 17.92 -10.17 3.47
N ARG A 254 17.98 -9.87 2.17
CA ARG A 254 16.81 -9.60 1.31
C ARG A 254 16.82 -10.45 0.06
N TRP A 255 15.64 -10.81 -0.41
CA TRP A 255 15.44 -11.24 -1.79
C TRP A 255 15.44 -10.01 -2.71
N HIS A 256 16.10 -10.15 -3.85
CA HIS A 256 16.12 -9.19 -4.94
C HIS A 256 15.35 -9.76 -6.14
N PHE A 257 14.46 -8.95 -6.68
CA PHE A 257 13.60 -9.27 -7.82
C PHE A 257 13.80 -8.20 -8.88
N GLY A 258 14.87 -8.37 -9.66
CA GLY A 258 15.29 -7.42 -10.67
C GLY A 258 14.67 -7.67 -12.04
N GLY A 259 14.64 -6.63 -12.87
CA GLY A 259 14.23 -6.75 -14.26
C GLY A 259 14.07 -5.40 -14.95
N THR A 260 13.39 -5.40 -16.09
CA THR A 260 13.01 -4.18 -16.80
C THR A 260 11.51 -4.16 -17.12
N VAL A 261 10.92 -2.97 -17.10
CA VAL A 261 9.57 -2.70 -17.61
C VAL A 261 9.71 -1.89 -18.90
N ARG A 262 8.96 -2.24 -19.95
CA ARG A 262 8.82 -1.42 -21.17
C ARG A 262 7.47 -0.72 -21.18
N ASN A 263 7.44 0.57 -21.49
CA ASN A 263 6.19 1.23 -21.86
C ASN A 263 5.84 0.92 -23.32
N ALA A 264 4.92 -0.01 -23.56
CA ALA A 264 4.44 -0.34 -24.90
C ALA A 264 3.13 0.39 -25.27
N ASN A 265 2.71 1.38 -24.48
CA ASN A 265 1.59 2.25 -24.81
C ASN A 265 2.01 3.32 -25.83
N ALA A 266 1.02 3.91 -26.51
CA ALA A 266 1.24 5.04 -27.42
C ALA A 266 1.56 6.36 -26.68
N SER A 267 1.31 6.43 -25.38
CA SER A 267 1.52 7.62 -24.55
C SER A 267 2.59 7.40 -23.48
N THR A 268 3.19 8.50 -23.02
CA THR A 268 4.03 8.49 -21.83
C THR A 268 3.22 8.09 -20.60
N VAL A 269 3.82 7.29 -19.72
CA VAL A 269 3.24 6.85 -18.45
C VAL A 269 4.09 7.36 -17.28
N ASN A 270 3.46 7.55 -16.13
CA ASN A 270 4.09 8.09 -14.92
C ASN A 270 3.93 7.09 -13.77
N LEU A 271 4.71 7.25 -12.69
CA LEU A 271 4.61 6.40 -11.49
C LEU A 271 4.62 4.90 -11.85
N THR A 272 5.53 4.49 -12.73
CA THR A 272 5.61 3.10 -13.18
C THR A 272 6.25 2.24 -12.08
N GLN A 273 5.50 1.25 -11.61
CA GLN A 273 5.83 0.39 -10.49
C GLN A 273 5.74 -1.08 -10.89
N THR A 274 6.64 -1.89 -10.36
CA THR A 274 6.54 -3.35 -10.38
C THR A 274 6.13 -3.86 -9.02
N LEU A 275 5.18 -4.78 -9.02
CA LEU A 275 4.70 -5.55 -7.88
C LEU A 275 5.18 -7.00 -8.04
N VAL A 276 5.62 -7.58 -6.94
CA VAL A 276 6.09 -8.95 -6.83
C VAL A 276 5.25 -9.67 -5.78
N THR A 277 4.67 -10.81 -6.16
CA THR A 277 3.93 -11.67 -5.23
C THR A 277 4.66 -12.99 -5.08
N LEU A 278 4.95 -13.36 -3.84
CA LEU A 278 5.61 -14.62 -3.48
C LEU A 278 4.56 -15.58 -2.96
N TYR A 279 4.50 -16.77 -3.54
CA TYR A 279 3.54 -17.80 -3.18
C TYR A 279 4.24 -18.98 -2.52
N ASP A 280 3.63 -19.53 -1.47
CA ASP A 280 4.04 -20.78 -0.84
C ASP A 280 3.75 -21.99 -1.75
N ALA A 281 4.15 -23.18 -1.29
CA ALA A 281 3.95 -24.43 -2.03
C ALA A 281 2.47 -24.79 -2.26
N ARG A 282 1.52 -24.11 -1.61
CA ARG A 282 0.07 -24.34 -1.71
C ARG A 282 -0.64 -23.21 -2.46
N GLY A 283 0.11 -22.31 -3.08
CA GLY A 283 -0.42 -21.15 -3.79
C GLY A 283 -1.01 -20.07 -2.88
N GLY A 284 -0.66 -20.06 -1.59
CA GLY A 284 -0.96 -18.96 -0.67
C GLY A 284 0.10 -17.87 -0.74
N VAL A 285 -0.28 -16.59 -0.56
CA VAL A 285 0.71 -15.50 -0.53
C VAL A 285 1.55 -15.59 0.74
N ALA A 286 2.86 -15.74 0.55
CA ALA A 286 3.87 -15.79 1.62
C ALA A 286 4.57 -14.44 1.84
N GLY A 287 4.55 -13.56 0.83
CA GLY A 287 5.24 -12.29 0.89
C GLY A 287 5.04 -11.45 -0.34
N LEU A 288 5.37 -10.17 -0.22
CA LEU A 288 5.25 -9.18 -1.27
C LEU A 288 6.57 -8.43 -1.44
N GLY A 289 6.78 -7.90 -2.64
CA GLY A 289 7.78 -6.90 -2.93
C GLY A 289 7.21 -5.87 -3.88
N SER A 290 7.74 -4.65 -3.85
CA SER A 290 7.43 -3.66 -4.87
C SER A 290 8.62 -2.73 -5.09
N SER A 291 8.67 -2.11 -6.27
CA SER A 291 9.67 -1.12 -6.60
C SER A 291 9.19 -0.18 -7.69
N TRP A 292 9.58 1.09 -7.60
CA TRP A 292 9.42 2.02 -8.70
C TRP A 292 10.52 1.78 -9.72
N THR A 293 10.17 1.85 -11.00
CA THR A 293 11.17 1.93 -12.05
C THR A 293 12.00 3.20 -11.92
N THR A 294 13.24 3.17 -12.38
CA THR A 294 14.12 4.34 -12.41
C THR A 294 14.64 4.58 -13.84
N PRO A 295 14.16 5.60 -14.56
CA PRO A 295 13.16 6.61 -14.15
C PRO A 295 11.75 6.01 -14.02
N ASN A 296 10.87 6.65 -13.23
CA ASN A 296 9.49 6.19 -13.02
C ASN A 296 8.48 6.75 -14.04
N ARG A 297 8.91 7.75 -14.82
CA ARG A 297 8.21 8.30 -15.99
C ARG A 297 8.82 7.71 -17.25
N LEU A 298 8.03 6.98 -18.02
CA LEU A 298 8.49 6.26 -19.20
C LEU A 298 7.82 6.80 -20.46
N ALA A 299 8.62 7.36 -21.36
CA ALA A 299 8.18 7.72 -22.70
C ALA A 299 7.73 6.48 -23.49
N THR A 300 6.97 6.69 -24.56
CA THR A 300 6.53 5.63 -25.47
C THR A 300 7.72 4.80 -25.97
N GLY A 301 7.65 3.47 -25.80
CA GLY A 301 8.70 2.54 -26.19
C GLY A 301 9.88 2.41 -25.23
N ALA A 302 10.03 3.34 -24.27
CA ALA A 302 11.15 3.35 -23.33
C ALA A 302 11.12 2.15 -22.36
N ARG A 303 12.31 1.79 -21.87
CA ARG A 303 12.50 0.76 -20.85
C ARG A 303 13.14 1.36 -19.61
N ALA A 304 12.79 0.85 -18.43
CA ALA A 304 13.50 1.19 -17.21
C ALA A 304 13.68 -0.03 -16.31
N PRO A 305 14.81 -0.11 -15.59
CA PRO A 305 15.04 -1.13 -14.59
C PRO A 305 14.15 -0.95 -13.36
N PHE A 306 13.92 -2.06 -12.67
CA PHE A 306 13.41 -2.11 -11.31
C PHE A 306 14.19 -3.17 -10.52
N ASP A 307 14.24 -3.00 -9.20
CA ASP A 307 14.65 -4.04 -8.26
C ASP A 307 13.71 -3.97 -7.06
N ALA A 308 12.84 -4.98 -6.94
CA ALA A 308 11.93 -5.11 -5.82
C ALA A 308 12.53 -6.01 -4.75
N HIS A 309 12.19 -5.73 -3.49
CA HIS A 309 12.75 -6.45 -2.36
C HIS A 309 11.67 -7.11 -1.52
N ALA A 310 12.01 -8.25 -0.95
CA ALA A 310 11.27 -8.88 0.14
C ALA A 310 12.25 -9.43 1.19
N SER A 311 11.76 -9.76 2.38
CA SER A 311 12.60 -10.40 3.41
C SER A 311 13.15 -11.74 2.90
N SER A 312 14.45 -11.98 3.06
CA SER A 312 15.05 -13.29 2.74
C SER A 312 14.56 -14.44 3.62
N SER A 313 13.93 -14.14 4.75
CA SER A 313 13.29 -15.14 5.61
C SER A 313 12.04 -15.76 4.99
N ILE A 314 11.50 -15.17 3.91
CA ILE A 314 10.33 -15.68 3.21
C ILE A 314 10.78 -16.83 2.31
N SER A 315 10.28 -18.03 2.59
CA SER A 315 10.35 -19.17 1.67
C SER A 315 9.19 -19.09 0.68
N PHE A 316 9.49 -19.27 -0.60
CA PHE A 316 8.47 -19.26 -1.65
C PHE A 316 8.73 -20.36 -2.67
N ASN A 317 7.64 -20.85 -3.26
CA ASN A 317 7.62 -21.86 -4.31
C ASN A 317 7.47 -21.23 -5.70
N ARG A 318 6.78 -20.09 -5.80
CA ARG A 318 6.55 -19.37 -7.04
C ARG A 318 6.58 -17.87 -6.82
N VAL A 319 7.05 -17.14 -7.82
CA VAL A 319 7.00 -15.68 -7.89
C VAL A 319 6.16 -15.25 -9.10
N THR A 320 5.35 -14.20 -8.94
CA THR A 320 4.68 -13.52 -10.05
C THR A 320 5.02 -12.04 -10.05
N TYR A 321 4.91 -11.44 -11.22
CA TYR A 321 5.20 -10.03 -11.45
C TYR A 321 4.00 -9.35 -12.08
N GLN A 322 3.65 -8.17 -11.59
CA GLN A 322 2.65 -7.29 -12.18
C GLN A 322 3.23 -5.88 -12.28
N SER A 323 2.87 -5.14 -13.32
CA SER A 323 3.24 -3.74 -13.48
C SER A 323 2.00 -2.88 -13.42
N GLN A 324 2.16 -1.68 -12.86
CA GLN A 324 1.16 -0.64 -12.93
C GLN A 324 1.82 0.71 -13.18
N ALA A 325 1.05 1.63 -13.74
CA ALA A 325 1.45 3.01 -13.91
C ALA A 325 0.22 3.91 -13.84
N SER A 326 0.47 5.21 -13.71
CA SER A 326 -0.52 6.27 -13.79
C SER A 326 -0.41 7.03 -15.11
N ARG A 327 -1.54 7.57 -15.57
CA ARG A 327 -1.56 8.50 -16.70
C ARG A 327 -0.97 9.86 -16.33
N SER A 328 -1.06 10.23 -15.05
CA SER A 328 -0.54 11.47 -14.48
C SER A 328 0.51 11.18 -13.42
N GLY A 329 1.56 11.99 -13.39
CA GLY A 329 2.45 12.13 -12.24
C GLY A 329 2.12 13.42 -11.49
N CYS A 330 2.96 13.74 -10.51
CA CYS A 330 3.04 15.05 -9.91
C CYS A 330 4.49 15.53 -10.01
N THR A 331 4.70 16.85 -10.01
CA THR A 331 6.04 17.45 -9.94
C THR A 331 5.91 18.76 -9.20
N ALA A 332 6.46 18.80 -7.99
CA ALA A 332 6.53 20.01 -7.19
C ALA A 332 7.50 21.04 -7.80
N GLY A 333 7.49 22.26 -7.26
CA GLY A 333 8.43 23.32 -7.65
C GLY A 333 7.96 24.23 -8.79
N HIS A 334 6.68 24.16 -9.18
CA HIS A 334 6.06 25.25 -9.94
C HIS A 334 5.82 26.41 -8.96
N SER A 335 6.72 27.39 -8.93
CA SER A 335 6.50 28.62 -8.17
C SER A 335 5.54 29.52 -8.96
N THR A 336 4.42 29.90 -8.37
CA THR A 336 3.62 30.99 -8.93
C THR A 336 4.31 32.34 -8.82
N THR A 337 3.98 33.22 -9.75
CA THR A 337 4.12 34.65 -9.57
C THR A 337 3.12 35.14 -8.52
N ALA A 338 3.54 36.08 -7.65
CA ALA A 338 2.63 36.76 -6.73
C ALA A 338 1.49 37.43 -7.53
N GLY A 339 0.29 36.84 -7.43
CA GLY A 339 -0.94 37.39 -8.01
C GLY A 339 -1.83 37.99 -6.91
N THR A 340 -3.07 38.36 -7.27
CA THR A 340 -4.05 38.92 -6.33
C THR A 340 -4.19 38.05 -5.06
N PRO A 341 -4.32 38.67 -3.87
CA PRO A 341 -4.60 37.98 -2.62
C PRO A 341 -5.82 37.07 -2.74
N GLN A 342 -5.65 35.81 -2.31
CA GLN A 342 -6.68 34.78 -2.31
C GLN A 342 -6.63 33.97 -1.02
N VAL A 343 -7.81 33.56 -0.57
CA VAL A 343 -7.99 32.62 0.53
C VAL A 343 -8.70 31.38 0.00
N PHE A 344 -8.08 30.23 0.16
CA PHE A 344 -8.64 28.93 -0.16
C PHE A 344 -9.11 28.28 1.13
N ASP A 345 -10.40 28.47 1.44
CA ASP A 345 -11.03 27.92 2.64
C ASP A 345 -11.81 26.64 2.29
N GLY A 346 -11.09 25.51 2.30
CA GLY A 346 -11.62 24.19 1.94
C GLY A 346 -11.09 23.65 0.61
N ALA A 347 -11.87 22.80 -0.05
CA ALA A 347 -11.47 22.14 -1.29
C ALA A 347 -11.28 23.16 -2.42
N ILE A 348 -10.17 23.03 -3.15
CA ILE A 348 -9.78 23.94 -4.22
C ILE A 348 -10.68 23.74 -5.45
N PRO A 349 -11.46 24.75 -5.87
CA PRO A 349 -12.34 24.64 -7.02
C PRO A 349 -11.55 24.37 -8.31
N GLY A 350 -12.10 23.56 -9.21
CA GLY A 350 -11.51 23.33 -10.53
C GLY A 350 -10.28 22.40 -10.57
N ALA A 351 -9.79 21.92 -9.42
CA ALA A 351 -8.59 21.08 -9.33
C ALA A 351 -8.68 19.70 -10.03
N GLY A 352 -9.85 19.31 -10.53
CA GLY A 352 -10.10 17.99 -11.09
C GLY A 352 -9.97 16.89 -10.04
N ASN A 353 -9.51 15.69 -10.42
CA ASN A 353 -9.36 14.57 -9.48
C ASN A 353 -8.08 14.66 -8.60
N ARG A 354 -7.64 15.86 -8.24
CA ARG A 354 -6.46 16.09 -7.41
C ARG A 354 -6.81 16.15 -5.92
N VAL A 355 -5.87 15.75 -5.09
CA VAL A 355 -5.89 15.91 -3.63
C VAL A 355 -4.49 16.30 -3.19
N ALA A 356 -4.37 17.35 -2.38
CA ALA A 356 -3.11 17.70 -1.74
C ALA A 356 -3.03 17.07 -0.35
N LEU A 357 -1.88 16.46 -0.08
CA LEU A 357 -1.48 16.09 1.28
C LEU A 357 -0.58 17.20 1.80
N THR A 358 -1.01 17.90 2.84
CA THR A 358 -0.28 19.04 3.38
C THR A 358 0.16 18.77 4.81
N PHE A 359 1.35 19.26 5.17
CA PHE A 359 1.96 18.97 6.46
C PHE A 359 2.45 20.24 7.15
N ASP A 360 1.86 20.54 8.29
CA ASP A 360 2.31 21.63 9.15
C ASP A 360 3.44 21.10 10.06
N MET A 361 4.51 21.89 10.15
CA MET A 361 5.71 21.56 10.94
C MET A 361 5.99 22.69 11.93
N GLY A 362 5.24 22.67 13.03
CA GLY A 362 5.29 23.71 14.06
C GLY A 362 5.31 23.16 15.48
N GLY A 363 5.83 21.95 15.75
CA GLY A 363 5.81 21.40 17.11
C GLY A 363 6.59 20.10 17.27
N ARG A 364 5.93 19.04 17.76
CA ARG A 364 6.54 17.70 17.90
C ARG A 364 7.18 17.28 16.57
N MET A 365 8.35 16.62 16.60
CA MET A 365 9.06 16.17 15.38
C MET A 365 9.36 14.68 15.32
N VAL A 366 9.00 13.92 16.36
CA VAL A 366 9.38 12.50 16.49
C VAL A 366 9.13 11.63 15.24
N PRO A 367 8.00 11.73 14.52
CA PRO A 367 7.76 10.90 13.33
C PRO A 367 8.18 11.57 12.01
N ALA A 368 8.70 12.80 12.01
CA ALA A 368 8.86 13.62 10.81
C ALA A 368 9.71 12.94 9.74
N ALA A 369 10.88 12.40 10.10
CA ALA A 369 11.74 11.69 9.14
C ALA A 369 11.07 10.43 8.55
N ARG A 370 10.28 9.68 9.35
CA ARG A 370 9.53 8.51 8.84
C ARG A 370 8.44 8.93 7.86
N ILE A 371 7.74 10.03 8.13
CA ILE A 371 6.72 10.61 7.23
C ILE A 371 7.37 11.01 5.91
N MET A 372 8.43 11.83 5.96
CA MET A 372 9.12 12.31 4.76
C MET A 372 9.67 11.17 3.91
N ASN A 373 10.34 10.18 4.53
CA ASN A 373 10.84 9.01 3.82
C ASN A 373 9.71 8.17 3.18
N SER A 374 8.55 8.08 3.84
CA SER A 374 7.38 7.41 3.25
C SER A 374 6.84 8.15 2.03
N LEU A 375 6.80 9.49 2.05
CA LEU A 375 6.40 10.30 0.89
C LEU A 375 7.36 10.10 -0.30
N VAL A 376 8.67 10.12 -0.05
CA VAL A 376 9.70 9.83 -1.07
C VAL A 376 9.55 8.41 -1.61
N ALA A 377 9.48 7.42 -0.72
CA ALA A 377 9.35 6.01 -1.08
C ALA A 377 8.08 5.71 -1.88
N ASN A 378 7.02 6.51 -1.72
CA ASN A 378 5.77 6.36 -2.45
C ASN A 378 5.59 7.33 -3.62
N ARG A 379 6.60 8.18 -3.91
CA ARG A 379 6.58 9.20 -4.96
C ARG A 379 5.33 10.08 -4.85
N VAL A 380 5.10 10.63 -3.66
CA VAL A 380 3.98 11.52 -3.37
C VAL A 380 4.48 12.94 -3.33
N CYS A 381 3.87 13.81 -4.13
CA CYS A 381 4.10 15.24 -3.97
C CYS A 381 3.25 15.79 -2.83
N ALA A 382 3.83 16.67 -2.03
CA ALA A 382 3.21 17.25 -0.85
C ALA A 382 3.68 18.69 -0.64
N THR A 383 2.83 19.49 0.03
CA THR A 383 3.17 20.85 0.44
C THR A 383 3.47 20.87 1.94
N ILE A 384 4.65 21.39 2.30
CA ILE A 384 5.12 21.44 3.69
C ILE A 384 5.07 22.90 4.17
N PHE A 385 4.41 23.14 5.30
CA PHE A 385 4.31 24.44 5.96
C PHE A 385 5.12 24.42 7.26
N PRO A 386 6.44 24.63 7.21
CA PRO A 386 7.25 24.73 8.41
C PRO A 386 7.18 26.10 9.07
N THR A 387 7.35 26.11 10.39
CA THR A 387 7.70 27.31 11.11
C THR A 387 9.21 27.57 10.99
N GLY A 388 9.62 28.83 11.12
CA GLY A 388 11.05 29.17 11.13
C GLY A 388 11.79 28.48 12.27
N VAL A 389 11.26 28.55 13.50
CA VAL A 389 11.94 28.00 14.69
C VAL A 389 12.11 26.47 14.60
N MET A 390 11.10 25.77 14.08
CA MET A 390 11.20 24.31 13.94
C MET A 390 12.17 23.93 12.83
N THR A 391 12.31 24.75 11.79
CA THR A 391 13.27 24.53 10.71
C THR A 391 14.71 24.50 11.23
N GLU A 392 15.04 25.31 12.23
CA GLU A 392 16.39 25.41 12.80
C GLU A 392 16.76 24.29 13.77
N THR A 393 15.78 23.50 14.24
CA THR A 393 16.04 22.32 15.07
C THR A 393 16.81 21.24 14.29
N ALA A 394 17.48 20.33 15.01
CA ALA A 394 18.21 19.23 14.37
C ALA A 394 17.29 18.33 13.52
N GLU A 395 16.10 18.01 14.04
CA GLU A 395 15.08 17.24 13.34
C GLU A 395 14.50 18.02 12.15
N GLY A 396 14.29 19.33 12.30
CA GLY A 396 13.87 20.21 11.21
C GLY A 396 14.88 20.25 10.07
N GLN A 397 16.17 20.37 10.37
CA GLN A 397 17.24 20.33 9.38
C GLN A 397 17.30 18.97 8.66
N GLN A 398 16.98 17.87 9.34
CA GLN A 398 16.83 16.57 8.68
C GLN A 398 15.68 16.55 7.66
N VAL A 399 14.53 17.15 8.01
CA VAL A 399 13.39 17.31 7.08
C VAL A 399 13.78 18.17 5.88
N MET A 400 14.43 19.31 6.12
CA MET A 400 14.87 20.20 5.03
C MET A 400 15.90 19.56 4.12
N ALA A 401 16.79 18.72 4.65
CA ALA A 401 17.74 17.96 3.85
C ALA A 401 17.03 16.95 2.92
N ILE A 402 15.99 16.28 3.39
CA ILE A 402 15.16 15.39 2.54
C ILE A 402 14.46 16.20 1.45
N ILE A 403 13.90 17.36 1.79
CA ILE A 403 13.25 18.26 0.83
C ILE A 403 14.24 18.72 -0.26
N ARG A 404 15.44 19.16 0.14
CA ARG A 404 16.50 19.58 -0.79
C ARG A 404 16.99 18.44 -1.68
N ALA A 405 17.00 17.20 -1.19
CA ALA A 405 17.35 16.02 -1.97
C ALA A 405 16.26 15.60 -2.96
N HIS A 406 15.01 16.03 -2.75
CA HIS A 406 13.84 15.66 -3.54
C HIS A 406 12.95 16.88 -3.89
N PRO A 407 13.51 17.93 -4.52
CA PRO A 407 12.75 19.14 -4.83
C PRO A 407 11.60 18.89 -5.82
N GLU A 408 11.64 17.78 -6.56
CA GLU A 408 10.56 17.35 -7.46
C GLU A 408 9.30 16.83 -6.74
N LEU A 409 9.39 16.55 -5.44
CA LEU A 409 8.28 16.02 -4.63
C LEU A 409 7.71 17.04 -3.63
N PHE A 410 8.50 18.02 -3.19
CA PHE A 410 8.09 18.87 -2.08
C PHE A 410 8.00 20.33 -2.49
N GLU A 411 6.86 20.93 -2.16
CA GLU A 411 6.62 22.37 -2.23
C GLU A 411 6.68 22.97 -0.82
N MET A 412 7.18 24.21 -0.72
CA MET A 412 7.24 24.96 0.52
C MET A 412 6.10 25.97 0.61
N GLY A 413 5.44 26.01 1.78
CA GLY A 413 4.64 27.14 2.23
C GLY A 413 5.19 27.70 3.55
N ASN A 414 4.69 28.85 4.01
CA ASN A 414 5.16 29.47 5.25
C ASN A 414 4.16 29.28 6.39
N HIS A 415 4.61 28.81 7.55
CA HIS A 415 3.79 28.66 8.77
C HIS A 415 4.21 29.59 9.90
N THR A 416 4.75 30.76 9.57
CA THR A 416 5.25 31.82 10.47
C THR A 416 6.55 31.45 11.19
N MET A 417 7.19 32.43 11.85
CA MET A 417 8.43 32.19 12.58
C MET A 417 8.17 31.33 13.81
N ASP A 418 7.24 31.76 14.65
CA ASP A 418 7.07 31.29 16.03
C ASP A 418 5.78 30.51 16.28
N HIS A 419 4.95 30.31 15.25
CA HIS A 419 3.62 29.69 15.38
C HIS A 419 2.68 30.47 16.33
N CYS A 420 2.76 31.80 16.31
CA CYS A 420 1.86 32.66 17.07
C CYS A 420 0.47 32.71 16.42
N ASN A 421 -0.58 32.86 17.23
CA ASN A 421 -1.89 33.22 16.70
C ASN A 421 -1.84 34.69 16.24
N LEU A 422 -1.76 34.91 14.93
CA LEU A 422 -1.60 36.25 14.34
C LEU A 422 -2.88 37.10 14.41
N ARG A 423 -4.03 36.49 14.71
CA ARG A 423 -5.30 37.21 14.87
C ARG A 423 -5.50 37.69 16.30
N ASP A 424 -5.31 36.80 17.26
CA ASP A 424 -5.72 37.00 18.66
C ASP A 424 -4.55 37.13 19.64
N GLY A 425 -3.31 36.98 19.18
CA GLY A 425 -2.15 36.85 20.07
C GLY A 425 -2.13 35.51 20.82
N GLY A 426 -1.04 35.25 21.53
CA GLY A 426 -0.78 34.00 22.23
C GLY A 426 -0.38 32.86 21.29
N GLY A 427 -0.45 31.63 21.82
CA GLY A 427 0.07 30.45 21.14
C GLY A 427 1.59 30.37 21.25
N GLY A 428 2.24 30.03 20.15
CA GLY A 428 3.68 29.87 20.09
C GLY A 428 4.11 28.41 20.21
N SER A 429 5.07 28.01 19.38
CA SER A 429 5.69 26.69 19.45
C SER A 429 7.14 26.77 18.96
N PRO A 430 8.14 26.49 19.84
CA PRO A 430 8.01 26.01 21.22
C PRO A 430 7.29 27.00 22.15
N SER A 431 6.84 26.56 23.33
CA SER A 431 6.11 27.42 24.28
C SER A 431 6.92 28.60 24.83
N THR A 432 8.22 28.64 24.53
CA THR A 432 9.13 29.75 24.82
C THR A 432 9.19 30.79 23.69
N ALA A 433 8.53 30.56 22.57
CA ALA A 433 8.53 31.48 21.45
C ALA A 433 7.85 32.81 21.82
N PHE A 434 8.35 33.92 21.29
CA PHE A 434 7.84 35.24 21.64
C PHE A 434 6.58 35.56 20.83
N CYS A 435 5.42 35.44 21.47
CA CYS A 435 4.13 35.85 20.91
C CYS A 435 3.53 37.01 21.73
N PRO A 436 2.85 37.97 21.09
CA PRO A 436 2.02 38.95 21.78
C PRO A 436 1.06 38.26 22.74
N ALA A 437 0.69 38.91 23.84
CA ALA A 437 -0.18 38.30 24.84
C ALA A 437 -1.53 37.86 24.24
N SER A 438 -2.09 36.76 24.74
CA SER A 438 -3.42 36.28 24.32
C SER A 438 -4.47 37.37 24.50
N GLY A 439 -5.32 37.57 23.50
CA GLY A 439 -6.31 38.65 23.43
C GLY A 439 -5.74 39.98 22.92
N THR A 440 -4.46 40.04 22.55
CA THR A 440 -3.81 41.24 21.99
C THR A 440 -3.58 41.05 20.51
N THR A 441 -4.22 41.89 19.68
CA THR A 441 -4.00 41.90 18.23
C THR A 441 -2.54 42.21 17.91
N PRO A 442 -1.80 41.29 17.28
CA PRO A 442 -0.43 41.55 16.84
C PRO A 442 -0.34 42.72 15.84
N SER A 443 0.73 43.50 15.91
CA SER A 443 0.93 44.61 14.99
C SER A 443 1.27 44.13 13.57
N ALA A 444 0.92 44.92 12.54
CA ALA A 444 1.27 44.59 11.16
C ALA A 444 2.79 44.42 10.96
N ALA A 445 3.61 45.19 11.68
CA ALA A 445 5.07 45.04 11.65
C ALA A 445 5.52 43.68 12.20
N PHE A 446 4.93 43.24 13.32
CA PHE A 446 5.21 41.91 13.88
C PHE A 446 4.79 40.80 12.92
N ILE A 447 3.60 40.90 12.32
CA ILE A 447 3.09 39.92 11.34
C ILE A 447 4.03 39.82 10.13
N ARG A 448 4.45 40.96 9.57
CA ARG A 448 5.43 40.98 8.46
C ARG A 448 6.74 40.33 8.82
N GLN A 449 7.24 40.59 10.03
CA GLN A 449 8.48 40.00 10.55
C GLN A 449 8.37 38.46 10.65
N GLN A 450 7.28 37.97 11.25
CA GLN A 450 7.00 36.53 11.38
C GLN A 450 7.07 35.79 10.05
N LEU A 451 6.51 36.36 8.98
CA LEU A 451 6.53 35.75 7.66
C LEU A 451 7.88 35.93 6.96
N SER A 452 8.51 37.09 7.07
CA SER A 452 9.78 37.40 6.39
C SER A 452 10.96 36.57 6.93
N ASP A 453 11.05 36.42 8.24
CA ASP A 453 12.13 35.65 8.89
C ASP A 453 12.01 34.17 8.58
N ALA A 454 10.80 33.61 8.76
CA ALA A 454 10.51 32.22 8.41
C ALA A 454 10.80 31.95 6.92
N GLY A 455 10.36 32.86 6.03
CA GLY A 455 10.60 32.73 4.60
C GLY A 455 12.09 32.70 4.25
N THR A 456 12.90 33.52 4.93
CA THR A 456 14.36 33.55 4.76
C THR A 456 15.01 32.24 5.22
N ILE A 457 14.63 31.74 6.39
CA ILE A 457 15.15 30.48 6.94
C ILE A 457 14.78 29.29 6.04
N ILE A 458 13.53 29.23 5.58
CA ILE A 458 13.05 28.18 4.67
C ILE A 458 13.83 28.20 3.36
N ALA A 459 13.98 29.38 2.74
CA ALA A 459 14.71 29.52 1.48
C ALA A 459 16.18 29.11 1.61
N ASN A 460 16.86 29.55 2.67
CA ASN A 460 18.24 29.16 2.93
C ASN A 460 18.40 27.65 3.22
N SER A 461 17.40 27.03 3.86
CA SER A 461 17.44 25.62 4.23
C SER A 461 17.08 24.67 3.09
N THR A 462 16.24 25.08 2.14
CA THR A 462 15.73 24.18 1.07
C THR A 462 16.21 24.56 -0.32
N GLY A 463 16.61 25.81 -0.54
CA GLY A 463 16.79 26.38 -1.87
C GLY A 463 15.48 26.75 -2.57
N GLN A 464 14.33 26.63 -1.89
CA GLN A 464 13.00 26.92 -2.42
C GLN A 464 12.36 28.10 -1.70
N SER A 465 11.70 28.99 -2.44
CA SER A 465 10.89 30.05 -1.85
C SER A 465 9.57 29.46 -1.31
N ALA A 466 9.16 29.88 -0.10
CA ALA A 466 7.82 29.60 0.42
C ALA A 466 6.74 30.54 -0.16
N ARG A 467 7.13 31.67 -0.78
CA ARG A 467 6.18 32.58 -1.41
C ARG A 467 5.62 31.96 -2.70
N PRO A 468 4.33 32.23 -3.04
CA PRO A 468 3.42 33.13 -2.33
C PRO A 468 2.54 32.45 -1.27
N TYR A 469 2.89 31.24 -0.83
CA TYR A 469 2.02 30.36 -0.06
C TYR A 469 2.26 30.46 1.45
N TRP A 470 1.19 30.56 2.21
CA TRP A 470 1.26 30.48 3.67
C TRP A 470 0.00 29.84 4.26
N ARG A 471 0.11 29.41 5.52
CA ARG A 471 -1.00 28.90 6.31
C ARG A 471 -0.99 29.52 7.70
N PRO A 472 -2.10 30.11 8.17
CA PRO A 472 -2.18 30.70 9.50
C PRO A 472 -2.10 29.63 10.59
N PRO A 473 -1.24 29.79 11.61
CA PRO A 473 -1.32 29.01 12.83
C PRO A 473 -2.75 29.01 13.39
N TYR A 474 -3.21 27.83 13.82
CA TYR A 474 -4.56 27.60 14.36
C TYR A 474 -5.72 27.92 13.40
N GLY A 475 -5.44 28.14 12.11
CA GLY A 475 -6.43 28.58 11.14
C GLY A 475 -6.95 30.01 11.38
N ALA A 476 -6.25 30.81 12.18
CA ALA A 476 -6.73 32.11 12.63
C ALA A 476 -6.17 33.26 11.78
N TYR A 477 -7.04 33.96 11.06
CA TYR A 477 -6.70 35.16 10.30
C TYR A 477 -7.84 36.19 10.32
N ASN A 478 -7.53 37.43 9.95
CA ASN A 478 -8.47 38.51 9.70
C ASN A 478 -7.91 39.45 8.61
N SER A 479 -8.63 40.52 8.26
CA SER A 479 -8.17 41.48 7.24
C SER A 479 -6.83 42.15 7.58
N THR A 480 -6.54 42.40 8.86
CA THR A 480 -5.25 42.97 9.28
C THR A 480 -4.09 42.01 8.99
N VAL A 481 -4.28 40.72 9.31
CA VAL A 481 -3.30 39.68 8.99
C VAL A 481 -3.11 39.57 7.48
N LEU A 482 -4.21 39.44 6.72
CA LEU A 482 -4.16 39.26 5.27
C LEU A 482 -3.49 40.44 4.54
N ASN A 483 -3.73 41.68 4.97
CA ASN A 483 -3.06 42.84 4.38
C ASN A 483 -1.56 42.86 4.72
N ALA A 484 -1.20 42.55 5.97
CA ALA A 484 0.19 42.61 6.40
C ALA A 484 1.06 41.54 5.72
N ILE A 485 0.54 40.34 5.47
CA ILE A 485 1.29 39.29 4.78
C ILE A 485 1.40 39.53 3.26
N ASP A 486 0.41 40.22 2.68
CA ASP A 486 0.42 40.60 1.26
C ASP A 486 1.57 41.58 0.99
N ASP A 487 1.80 42.54 1.90
CA ASP A 487 2.94 43.47 1.87
C ASP A 487 4.31 42.75 1.77
N VAL A 488 4.40 41.50 2.23
CA VAL A 488 5.62 40.69 2.22
C VAL A 488 5.55 39.50 1.25
N GLY A 489 4.60 39.54 0.31
CA GLY A 489 4.54 38.66 -0.86
C GLY A 489 3.86 37.31 -0.65
N TYR A 490 3.07 37.16 0.42
CA TYR A 490 2.28 35.94 0.69
C TYR A 490 0.82 36.15 0.31
N THR A 491 0.52 36.01 -0.97
CA THR A 491 -0.82 36.31 -1.52
C THR A 491 -1.77 35.11 -1.54
N LYS A 492 -1.32 33.91 -1.16
CA LYS A 492 -2.14 32.69 -1.20
C LYS A 492 -2.23 32.08 0.20
N THR A 493 -3.41 32.24 0.81
CA THR A 493 -3.74 31.67 2.13
C THR A 493 -4.43 30.32 1.95
N PHE A 494 -3.87 29.24 2.48
CA PHE A 494 -4.47 27.92 2.40
C PHE A 494 -4.97 27.42 3.76
N MET A 495 -6.26 27.08 3.81
CA MET A 495 -6.87 26.32 4.90
C MET A 495 -6.91 24.84 4.51
N TRP A 496 -7.94 24.10 4.93
CA TRP A 496 -8.13 22.69 4.60
C TRP A 496 -9.62 22.32 4.66
N ASP A 497 -10.02 21.29 3.93
CA ASP A 497 -11.37 20.69 4.06
C ASP A 497 -11.35 19.38 4.85
N VAL A 498 -10.21 18.67 4.88
CA VAL A 498 -10.08 17.40 5.60
C VAL A 498 -9.01 17.52 6.68
N ASP A 499 -9.44 17.75 7.93
CA ASP A 499 -8.56 17.73 9.10
C ASP A 499 -8.36 16.29 9.60
N THR A 500 -7.12 15.83 9.77
CA THR A 500 -6.87 14.51 10.37
C THR A 500 -7.05 14.47 11.88
N ILE A 501 -6.87 15.59 12.59
CA ILE A 501 -6.80 15.68 14.05
C ILE A 501 -5.60 14.87 14.60
N ASP A 502 -4.58 14.65 13.77
CA ASP A 502 -3.38 13.87 14.13
C ASP A 502 -2.50 14.55 15.19
N TRP A 503 -2.66 15.86 15.42
CA TRP A 503 -1.99 16.57 16.51
C TRP A 503 -2.38 16.06 17.90
N LYS A 504 -3.53 15.38 18.03
CA LYS A 504 -4.04 14.86 19.30
C LYS A 504 -3.63 13.39 19.51
N PRO A 505 -3.03 13.02 20.65
CA PRO A 505 -2.67 11.63 20.92
C PRO A 505 -3.92 10.76 21.15
N THR A 506 -3.84 9.48 20.75
CA THR A 506 -4.92 8.49 20.93
C THR A 506 -5.38 8.35 22.38
N SER A 507 -4.46 8.43 23.34
CA SER A 507 -4.75 8.39 24.79
C SER A 507 -5.61 9.56 25.28
N GLN A 508 -5.71 10.64 24.51
CA GLN A 508 -6.56 11.79 24.81
C GLN A 508 -7.78 11.85 23.87
N GLY A 509 -8.08 10.77 23.13
CA GLY A 509 -9.18 10.70 22.17
C GLY A 509 -8.83 11.26 20.79
N GLY A 510 -7.55 11.29 20.43
CA GLY A 510 -7.11 11.45 19.04
C GLY A 510 -7.38 10.20 18.18
N PRO A 511 -7.26 10.32 16.85
CA PRO A 511 -7.53 9.22 15.93
C PRO A 511 -6.45 8.13 15.97
N THR A 512 -6.86 6.89 15.74
CA THR A 512 -5.94 5.79 15.38
C THR A 512 -5.52 5.90 13.92
N ALA A 513 -4.42 5.26 13.50
CA ALA A 513 -4.00 5.21 12.10
C ALA A 513 -5.13 4.69 11.16
N THR A 514 -5.88 3.68 11.60
CA THR A 514 -7.00 3.11 10.85
C THR A 514 -8.16 4.10 10.71
N SER A 515 -8.61 4.73 11.80
CA SER A 515 -9.71 5.70 11.73
C SER A 515 -9.32 6.95 10.93
N MET A 516 -8.06 7.39 11.04
CA MET A 516 -7.52 8.50 10.25
C MET A 516 -7.53 8.17 8.76
N THR A 517 -7.03 6.99 8.38
CA THR A 517 -7.06 6.52 6.98
C THR A 517 -8.49 6.47 6.44
N LEU A 518 -9.42 5.88 7.18
CA LEU A 518 -10.82 5.79 6.77
C LEU A 518 -11.48 7.17 6.64
N LYS A 519 -11.19 8.11 7.54
CA LYS A 519 -11.67 9.49 7.47
C LYS A 519 -11.17 10.17 6.20
N VAL A 520 -9.86 10.18 5.98
CA VAL A 520 -9.26 10.86 4.82
C VAL A 520 -9.70 10.21 3.52
N VAL A 521 -9.53 8.90 3.37
CA VAL A 521 -9.89 8.20 2.14
C VAL A 521 -11.40 8.24 1.91
N GLY A 522 -12.22 8.26 2.96
CA GLY A 522 -13.68 8.34 2.87
C GLY A 522 -14.19 9.70 2.42
N ASN A 523 -13.64 10.77 2.99
CA ASN A 523 -14.13 12.14 2.83
C ASN A 523 -13.43 12.96 1.75
N ALA A 524 -12.24 12.53 1.29
CA ALA A 524 -11.54 13.23 0.22
C ALA A 524 -12.42 13.36 -1.03
N GLN A 525 -12.37 14.54 -1.64
CA GLN A 525 -13.04 14.92 -2.87
C GLN A 525 -12.06 15.58 -3.84
N ALA A 526 -12.54 15.90 -5.03
CA ALA A 526 -11.79 16.70 -5.99
C ALA A 526 -11.37 18.04 -5.37
N GLY A 527 -10.07 18.34 -5.39
CA GLY A 527 -9.51 19.56 -4.84
C GLY A 527 -9.27 19.55 -3.33
N SER A 528 -9.49 18.44 -2.63
CA SER A 528 -9.27 18.41 -1.18
C SER A 528 -7.84 18.77 -0.79
N ASP A 529 -7.70 19.58 0.25
CA ASP A 529 -6.49 19.82 1.02
C ASP A 529 -6.63 19.08 2.37
N VAL A 530 -5.79 18.05 2.53
CA VAL A 530 -5.76 17.21 3.73
C VAL A 530 -4.71 17.77 4.69
N LEU A 531 -5.14 18.33 5.82
CA LEU A 531 -4.27 18.80 6.89
C LEU A 531 -3.73 17.64 7.73
N MET A 532 -2.41 17.55 7.79
CA MET A 532 -1.64 16.68 8.68
C MET A 532 -0.48 17.47 9.31
N HIS A 533 0.22 16.83 10.25
CA HIS A 533 1.40 17.41 10.88
C HIS A 533 2.60 16.47 10.72
N LEU A 534 3.81 17.01 10.47
CA LEU A 534 5.05 16.20 10.54
C LEU A 534 5.30 15.67 11.96
N GLY A 535 4.65 16.30 12.95
CA GLY A 535 4.60 15.89 14.35
C GLY A 535 3.42 15.02 14.75
N GLY A 536 2.54 14.67 13.83
CA GLY A 536 1.26 14.01 14.15
C GLY A 536 1.44 12.64 14.80
N TYR A 537 0.50 12.29 15.68
CA TYR A 537 0.33 10.95 16.20
C TYR A 537 -0.33 10.08 15.12
N GLU A 538 0.15 8.84 14.97
CA GLU A 538 -0.37 7.88 14.00
C GLU A 538 -0.23 8.26 12.50
N THR A 539 0.17 9.47 12.14
CA THR A 539 0.32 9.94 10.74
C THR A 539 1.27 9.05 9.94
N ALA A 540 2.46 8.75 10.50
CA ALA A 540 3.42 7.86 9.86
C ALA A 540 2.88 6.44 9.63
N ASP A 541 2.01 5.97 10.52
CA ASP A 541 1.44 4.62 10.47
C ASP A 541 0.21 4.57 9.54
N ALA A 542 -0.52 5.68 9.38
CA ALA A 542 -1.66 5.81 8.48
C ALA A 542 -1.25 6.01 7.00
N LEU A 543 -0.11 6.65 6.76
CA LEU A 543 0.26 7.19 5.45
C LEU A 543 0.30 6.13 4.34
N HIS A 544 0.79 4.92 4.63
CA HIS A 544 0.84 3.82 3.66
C HIS A 544 -0.55 3.46 3.11
N ALA A 545 -1.50 3.18 4.00
CA ALA A 545 -2.85 2.83 3.62
C ALA A 545 -3.60 4.05 3.03
N MET A 546 -3.36 5.26 3.56
CA MET A 546 -3.96 6.50 3.08
C MET A 546 -3.59 6.80 1.61
N ILE A 547 -2.29 6.77 1.27
CA ILE A 547 -1.81 7.01 -0.10
C ILE A 547 -2.44 6.01 -1.07
N ARG A 548 -2.41 4.71 -0.71
CA ARG A 548 -2.99 3.65 -1.53
C ARG A 548 -4.50 3.80 -1.67
N GLY A 549 -5.20 4.14 -0.59
CA GLY A 549 -6.62 4.38 -0.58
C GLY A 549 -7.02 5.51 -1.53
N LEU A 550 -6.35 6.65 -1.44
CA LEU A 550 -6.60 7.80 -2.32
C LEU A 550 -6.30 7.48 -3.80
N ARG A 551 -5.17 6.81 -4.09
CA ARG A 551 -4.85 6.36 -5.45
C ARG A 551 -5.84 5.33 -5.99
N SER A 552 -6.33 4.40 -5.16
CA SER A 552 -7.37 3.42 -5.54
C SER A 552 -8.74 4.08 -5.76
N ARG A 553 -8.97 5.26 -5.17
CA ARG A 553 -10.05 6.18 -5.51
C ARG A 553 -9.74 7.07 -6.73
N GLY A 554 -8.67 6.79 -7.46
CA GLY A 554 -8.33 7.48 -8.70
C GLY A 554 -7.93 8.94 -8.50
N TYR A 555 -7.55 9.35 -7.30
CA TYR A 555 -7.00 10.69 -7.07
C TYR A 555 -5.53 10.77 -7.49
N VAL A 556 -5.14 11.95 -7.96
CA VAL A 556 -3.74 12.34 -8.17
C VAL A 556 -3.29 13.11 -6.94
N LEU A 557 -2.29 12.58 -6.23
CA LEU A 557 -1.69 13.27 -5.08
C LEU A 557 -0.68 14.28 -5.59
N THR A 558 -0.83 15.54 -5.17
CA THR A 558 -0.14 16.69 -5.79
C THR A 558 0.09 17.82 -4.77
N THR A 559 0.75 18.90 -5.18
CA THR A 559 0.96 20.10 -4.35
C THR A 559 -0.21 21.09 -4.47
N LEU A 560 -0.26 22.09 -3.60
CA LEU A 560 -1.33 23.10 -3.65
C LEU A 560 -1.26 23.96 -4.91
N SER A 561 -0.06 24.38 -5.34
CA SER A 561 0.16 25.07 -6.62
C SER A 561 -0.50 24.37 -7.80
N ASP A 562 -0.26 23.07 -7.94
CA ASP A 562 -0.78 22.23 -9.03
C ASP A 562 -2.33 22.18 -9.08
N MET A 563 -3.00 22.53 -7.98
CA MET A 563 -4.46 22.58 -7.90
C MET A 563 -5.05 23.96 -8.21
N VAL A 564 -4.26 25.03 -8.05
CA VAL A 564 -4.71 26.42 -8.24
C VAL A 564 -4.35 26.96 -9.64
N GLU A 565 -3.35 26.39 -10.30
CA GLU A 565 -2.62 27.05 -11.40
C GLU A 565 -2.91 26.48 -12.81
N ARG A 566 -3.98 25.71 -12.98
CA ARG A 566 -4.38 25.13 -14.27
C ARG A 566 -5.88 25.17 -14.45
#